data_AF-A0A2V1B7F7-F1
#
_entry.id   AF-A0A2V1B7F7-F1
#
_cell.length_a   1.000
_cell.length_b   1.000
_cell.length_c   1.000
_cell.angle_alpha   90.00
_cell.angle_beta   90.00
_cell.angle_gamma   90.00
#
_symmetry.space_group_name_H-M   'P 1'
#
loop_
_entity.id
_entity.type
_entity.pdbx_description
1 polymer ?
#
loop_
_entity_poly.entity_id
_entity_poly.type
_entity_poly.pdbx_seq_one_letter_code
_entity_poly.pdbx_strand_id
1 'polypeptide(L)'
;MLGDLVWPDYALTAVMSLRRFEALHTSFRLCTADLDHDFEAVFDRLEPLNTHIRETSRKLWIPGRDIAVDEAMARFQGRSKDILKILGKLIDRGYNIWHP
;
A
#
# COMPACT_ATOMS: atom_id res chain seq x y z
N MET A 1 -15.00 -34.36 -11.54
CA MET A 1 -15.96 -33.32 -11.97
C MET A 1 -15.78 -32.14 -11.03
N LEU A 2 -14.73 -31.32 -11.22
CA LEU A 2 -14.65 -30.03 -10.54
C LEU A 2 -15.66 -29.12 -11.25
N GLY A 3 -16.66 -28.62 -10.54
CA GLY A 3 -17.59 -27.64 -11.08
C GLY A 3 -16.82 -26.39 -11.49
N ASP A 4 -17.18 -25.84 -12.65
CA ASP A 4 -16.58 -24.63 -13.20
C ASP A 4 -16.64 -23.49 -12.17
N LEU A 5 -15.47 -23.11 -11.65
CA LEU A 5 -15.32 -21.97 -10.75
C LEU A 5 -15.53 -20.70 -11.58
N VAL A 6 -16.77 -20.24 -11.69
CA VAL A 6 -17.10 -18.96 -12.34
C VAL A 6 -16.56 -17.85 -11.43
N TRP A 7 -15.41 -17.29 -11.81
CA TRP A 7 -14.93 -16.06 -11.18
C TRP A 7 -15.93 -14.95 -11.49
N PRO A 8 -16.42 -14.22 -10.48
CA PRO A 8 -17.31 -13.11 -10.75
C PRO A 8 -16.56 -12.01 -11.50
N ASP A 9 -17.00 -11.71 -12.73
CA ASP A 9 -16.53 -10.57 -13.50
C ASP A 9 -17.18 -9.30 -12.97
N TYR A 10 -16.50 -8.65 -12.02
CA TYR A 10 -16.84 -7.31 -11.58
C TYR A 10 -16.18 -6.29 -12.50
N ALA A 11 -16.84 -6.00 -13.64
CA ALA A 11 -16.37 -4.95 -14.53
C ALA A 11 -16.32 -3.61 -13.78
N LEU A 12 -15.13 -3.01 -13.63
CA LEU A 12 -14.97 -1.71 -12.95
C LEU A 12 -15.87 -0.63 -13.57
N THR A 13 -16.13 -0.74 -14.87
CA THR A 13 -17.03 0.12 -15.64
C THR A 13 -18.49 0.06 -15.16
N ALA A 14 -18.91 -1.02 -14.50
CA ALA A 14 -20.22 -1.12 -13.87
C ALA A 14 -20.30 -0.33 -12.55
N VAL A 15 -19.15 -0.01 -11.94
CA VAL A 15 -19.06 0.68 -10.64
C VAL A 15 -18.71 2.16 -10.82
N MET A 16 -17.82 2.50 -11.76
CA MET A 16 -17.41 3.88 -12.00
C MET A 16 -16.94 4.14 -13.42
N SER A 17 -17.14 5.38 -13.87
CA SER A 17 -16.58 5.83 -15.13
C SER A 17 -15.07 6.02 -15.04
N LEU A 18 -14.38 5.88 -16.18
CA LEU A 18 -12.94 6.15 -16.30
C LEU A 18 -12.58 7.54 -15.76
N ARG A 19 -13.35 8.57 -16.13
CA ARG A 19 -13.13 9.95 -15.65
C ARG A 19 -13.18 10.06 -14.14
N ARG A 20 -14.12 9.37 -13.49
CA ARG A 20 -14.23 9.36 -12.03
C ARG A 20 -13.03 8.65 -11.39
N PHE A 21 -12.61 7.51 -11.97
CA PHE A 21 -11.44 6.77 -11.51
C PHE A 21 -10.17 7.63 -11.58
N GLU A 22 -9.90 8.26 -12.73
CA GLU A 22 -8.73 9.12 -12.92
C GLU A 22 -8.72 10.33 -11.98
N ALA A 23 -9.88 10.96 -11.78
CA ALA A 23 -10.02 12.08 -10.83
C ALA A 23 -9.71 11.65 -9.39
N LEU A 24 -10.21 10.50 -8.96
CA LEU A 24 -9.91 9.95 -7.63
C LEU A 24 -8.44 9.56 -7.50
N HIS A 25 -7.89 8.86 -8.48
CA HIS A 25 -6.49 8.41 -8.48
C HIS A 25 -5.49 9.57 -8.34
N THR A 26 -5.78 10.71 -8.96
CA THR A 26 -4.89 11.89 -8.92
C THR A 26 -5.11 12.79 -7.70
N SER A 27 -6.31 12.76 -7.12
CA SER A 27 -6.71 13.67 -6.03
C SER A 27 -6.69 13.02 -4.65
N PHE A 28 -6.52 11.69 -4.57
CA PHE A 28 -6.51 10.98 -3.29
C PHE A 28 -5.37 11.46 -2.38
N ARG A 29 -5.72 11.78 -1.14
CA ARG A 29 -4.82 12.26 -0.08
C ARG A 29 -5.14 11.49 1.20
N LEU A 30 -4.11 10.94 1.84
CA LEU A 30 -4.23 10.24 3.12
C LEU A 30 -3.90 11.12 4.34
N CYS A 31 -3.38 12.32 4.07
CA CYS A 31 -2.89 13.25 5.07
C CYS A 31 -3.92 14.34 5.38
N THR A 32 -3.54 15.26 6.29
CA THR A 32 -4.37 16.41 6.67
C THR A 32 -4.83 17.23 5.45
N ALA A 33 -6.01 17.86 5.59
CA ALA A 33 -6.54 18.83 4.63
C ALA A 33 -5.81 20.18 4.69
N ASP A 34 -5.02 20.40 5.76
CA ASP A 34 -4.13 21.54 5.88
C ASP A 34 -3.00 21.45 4.84
N LEU A 35 -2.99 22.39 3.91
CA LEU A 35 -2.02 22.44 2.81
C LEU A 35 -0.64 22.91 3.29
N ASP A 36 -0.58 23.59 4.43
CA ASP A 36 0.63 24.21 4.98
C ASP A 36 1.29 23.32 6.05
N HIS A 37 0.70 22.15 6.34
CA HIS A 37 1.29 21.22 7.28
C HIS A 37 2.60 20.65 6.73
N ASP A 38 3.70 21.00 7.40
CA ASP A 38 5.01 20.49 7.05
C ASP A 38 5.19 19.08 7.64
N PHE A 39 5.71 18.18 6.82
CA PHE A 39 5.98 16.80 7.21
C PHE A 39 7.48 16.59 7.23
N GLU A 40 8.01 16.17 8.38
CA GLU A 40 9.45 15.93 8.57
C GLU A 40 9.96 14.80 7.68
N ALA A 41 9.16 13.75 7.49
CA ALA A 41 9.44 12.63 6.60
C ALA A 41 8.31 12.34 5.62
N VAL A 42 8.66 11.76 4.46
CA VAL A 42 7.69 11.37 3.41
C VAL A 42 6.62 10.41 3.96
N PHE A 43 6.99 9.55 4.92
CA PHE A 43 6.11 8.55 5.51
C PHE A 43 5.17 9.10 6.59
N ASP A 44 5.43 10.27 7.15
CA ASP A 44 4.57 10.86 8.19
C ASP A 44 3.15 11.12 7.65
N ARG A 45 3.05 11.41 6.35
CA ARG A 45 1.77 11.55 5.62
C ARG A 45 0.91 10.28 5.64
N LEU A 46 1.54 9.11 5.75
CA LEU A 46 0.90 7.81 5.74
C LEU A 46 0.65 7.28 7.15
N GLU A 47 1.27 7.88 8.17
CA GLU A 47 1.28 7.34 9.52
C GLU A 47 -0.12 7.16 10.14
N PRO A 48 -1.10 8.07 9.93
CA PRO A 48 -2.45 7.84 10.43
C PRO A 48 -3.08 6.54 9.90
N LEU A 49 -2.87 6.24 8.61
CA LEU A 49 -3.38 5.00 8.01
C LEU A 49 -2.55 3.78 8.46
N ASN A 50 -1.22 3.91 8.48
CA ASN A 50 -0.33 2.82 8.90
C ASN A 50 -0.62 2.39 10.35
N THR A 51 -0.78 3.36 11.25
CA THR A 51 -1.16 3.11 12.65
C THR A 51 -2.51 2.38 12.69
N HIS A 52 -3.52 2.86 11.98
CA HIS A 52 -4.83 2.22 11.95
C HIS A 52 -4.77 0.75 11.47
N ILE A 53 -4.03 0.49 10.38
CA ILE A 53 -3.85 -0.88 9.85
C ILE A 53 -3.16 -1.76 10.88
N ARG A 54 -2.03 -1.31 11.46
CA ARG A 54 -1.26 -2.08 12.44
C ARG A 54 -2.10 -2.41 13.68
N GLU A 55 -2.82 -1.43 14.22
CA GLU A 55 -3.68 -1.64 15.38
C GLU A 55 -4.82 -2.60 15.08
N THR A 56 -5.44 -2.47 13.91
CA THR A 56 -6.54 -3.35 13.48
C THR A 56 -6.06 -4.77 13.30
N SER A 57 -4.93 -4.98 12.61
CA SER A 57 -4.32 -6.30 12.43
C SER A 57 -4.03 -6.99 13.77
N ARG A 58 -3.47 -6.26 14.75
CA ARG A 58 -3.19 -6.79 16.10
C ARG A 58 -4.45 -7.15 16.90
N LYS A 59 -5.58 -6.51 16.62
CA LYS A 59 -6.87 -6.83 17.25
C LYS A 59 -7.51 -8.08 16.62
N LEU A 60 -7.33 -8.26 15.32
CA LEU A 60 -7.93 -9.36 14.55
C LEU A 60 -7.16 -10.67 14.65
N TRP A 61 -5.87 -10.62 14.97
CA TRP A 61 -5.03 -11.80 15.00
C TRP A 61 -3.95 -11.74 16.09
N ILE A 62 -3.76 -12.86 16.78
CA ILE A 62 -2.72 -13.06 17.78
C ILE A 62 -1.69 -14.02 17.19
N PRO A 63 -0.40 -13.63 17.10
CA PRO A 63 0.63 -14.50 16.55
C PRO A 63 0.85 -15.75 17.40
N GLY A 64 1.31 -16.82 16.73
CA GLY A 64 1.79 -18.04 17.39
C GLY A 64 3.18 -17.85 18.01
N ARG A 65 3.81 -18.97 18.38
CA ARG A 65 5.15 -18.96 18.98
C ARG A 65 6.22 -18.43 18.05
N ASP A 66 6.17 -18.85 16.78
CA ASP A 66 7.22 -18.60 15.81
C ASP A 66 6.75 -17.51 14.84
N ILE A 67 7.51 -16.42 14.75
CA ILE A 67 7.24 -15.26 13.90
C ILE A 67 8.42 -15.10 12.96
N ALA A 68 8.15 -14.87 11.68
CA ALA A 68 9.17 -14.53 10.70
C ALA A 68 9.07 -13.03 10.39
N VAL A 69 10.21 -12.36 10.44
CA VAL A 69 10.34 -10.95 10.06
C VAL A 69 11.17 -10.91 8.80
N ASP A 70 10.65 -10.24 7.77
CA ASP A 70 11.35 -10.11 6.49
C ASP A 70 11.09 -8.74 5.84
N GLU A 71 11.89 -8.43 4.83
CA GLU A 71 11.77 -7.23 4.03
C GLU A 71 11.04 -7.49 2.70
N ALA A 72 10.05 -6.66 2.41
CA ALA A 72 9.34 -6.64 1.14
C ALA A 72 9.71 -5.40 0.31
N MET A 73 9.77 -5.58 -1.01
CA MET A 73 10.02 -4.49 -1.95
C MET A 73 8.73 -4.07 -2.66
N ALA A 74 8.33 -2.81 -2.48
CA ALA A 74 7.27 -2.19 -3.28
C ALA A 74 7.88 -1.39 -4.43
N ARG A 75 7.67 -1.84 -5.67
CA ARG A 75 8.24 -1.19 -6.88
C ARG A 75 7.80 0.27 -6.96
N PHE A 76 8.75 1.18 -7.08
CA PHE A 76 8.49 2.59 -7.33
C PHE A 76 9.61 3.21 -8.16
N GLN A 77 9.26 3.94 -9.22
CA GLN A 77 10.21 4.54 -10.16
C GLN A 77 10.21 6.07 -10.14
N GLY A 78 9.39 6.69 -9.29
CA GLY A 78 9.33 8.14 -9.15
C GLY A 78 10.59 8.75 -8.51
N ARG A 79 10.49 10.04 -8.16
CA ARG A 79 11.62 10.84 -7.67
C ARG A 79 11.66 11.01 -6.14
N SER A 80 11.11 10.05 -5.39
CA SER A 80 11.26 10.06 -3.94
C SER A 80 12.72 9.83 -3.57
N LYS A 81 13.17 10.47 -2.48
CA LYS A 81 14.54 10.32 -1.96
C LYS A 81 14.71 9.05 -1.13
N ASP A 82 13.61 8.42 -0.75
CA ASP A 82 13.55 7.29 0.17
C ASP A 82 13.46 5.93 -0.56
N ILE A 83 13.54 5.91 -1.89
CA ILE A 83 13.63 4.66 -2.65
C ILE A 83 15.06 4.13 -2.69
N LEU A 84 15.17 2.81 -2.64
CA LEU A 84 16.43 2.09 -2.64
C LEU A 84 16.57 1.28 -3.93
N LYS A 85 17.82 1.00 -4.29
CA LYS A 85 18.16 0.01 -5.33
C LYS A 85 18.86 -1.18 -4.69
N ILE A 86 18.25 -2.36 -4.74
CA ILE A 86 18.77 -3.61 -4.19
C ILE A 86 18.98 -4.59 -5.34
N LEU A 87 20.24 -4.85 -5.69
CA LEU A 87 20.60 -5.76 -6.78
C LEU A 87 20.25 -7.21 -6.41
N GLY A 88 19.79 -7.98 -7.40
CA GLY A 88 19.47 -9.41 -7.24
C GLY A 88 18.02 -9.71 -6.82
N LYS A 89 17.20 -8.70 -6.50
CA LYS A 89 15.76 -8.88 -6.30
C LYS A 89 14.98 -8.77 -7.62
N LEU A 90 13.84 -9.45 -7.72
CA LEU A 90 12.90 -9.31 -8.86
C LEU A 90 12.39 -7.87 -9.03
N ILE A 91 12.27 -7.15 -7.92
CA ILE A 91 12.04 -5.71 -7.87
C ILE A 91 13.31 -5.11 -7.28
N ASP A 92 14.17 -4.61 -8.15
CA ASP A 92 15.47 -4.06 -7.76
C ASP A 92 15.42 -2.59 -7.36
N ARG A 93 14.30 -1.90 -7.58
CA ARG A 93 14.12 -0.47 -7.27
C ARG A 93 12.73 -0.18 -6.71
N GLY A 94 12.68 0.46 -5.55
CA GLY A 94 11.43 0.83 -4.89
C GLY A 94 11.58 1.15 -3.42
N TYR A 95 10.46 1.17 -2.69
CA TYR A 95 10.45 1.30 -1.24
C TYR A 95 10.75 -0.05 -0.59
N ASN A 96 11.60 -0.04 0.43
CA ASN A 96 11.79 -1.18 1.31
C ASN A 96 10.81 -1.10 2.47
N ILE A 97 10.12 -2.19 2.76
CA ILE A 97 9.10 -2.28 3.81
C ILE A 97 9.44 -3.47 4.69
N TRP A 98 9.51 -3.23 6.00
CA TRP A 98 9.69 -4.30 6.99
C TRP A 98 8.32 -4.78 7.47
N HIS A 99 8.10 -6.10 7.40
CA HIS A 99 6.88 -6.71 7.91
C HIS A 99 7.22 -7.66 9.08
N PRO A 100 6.63 -7.43 10.26
CA PRO A 100 6.66 -8.37 11.37
C PRO A 100 5.56 -9.44 11.27
#